data_AF-A0A3D1EPH1-F1
#
_entry.id   AF-A0A3D1EPH1-F1
#
_cell.length_a   1.000
_cell.length_b   1.000
_cell.length_c   1.000
_cell.angle_alpha   90.00
_cell.angle_beta   90.00
_cell.angle_gamma   90.00
#
_symmetry.space_group_name_H-M   'P 1'
#
loop_
_entity.id
_entity.type
_entity.pdbx_description
1 polymer ?
#
loop_
_entity_poly.entity_id
_entity_poly.type
_entity_poly.pdbx_seq_one_letter_code
_entity_poly.pdbx_strand_id
1 'polypeptide(L)'
;PERNVVTGLIKSNVPFRVACRVNSSLDSRIMLDVSGAEVLLGNGDMLIKDGPNLVRGQGAFVSTEEIVHTAGFLEDVAAPQFERDLVRLDEIAENDEADPYDVLKEALEDQEFDKAVRLLIERDSGSITLLKTRLRMGDTRASRMVEQMRQAGIVGEAKGAGVARKILIDLAGWEDMKKLMQAKDRSSMLAEYHGEGEEDLDGDDWESEEEE
;
A
#
# COMPACT_ATOMS: atom_id res chain seq x y z
N PRO A 1 -0.81 -19.69 19.30
CA PRO A 1 0.02 -19.50 18.10
C PRO A 1 -0.33 -20.59 17.08
N GLU A 2 -0.94 -20.24 15.95
CA GLU A 2 -1.45 -21.28 15.05
C GLU A 2 -0.50 -21.58 13.88
N ARG A 3 -0.48 -22.85 13.46
CA ARG A 3 0.45 -23.35 12.41
C ARG A 3 0.12 -22.77 11.03
N ASN A 4 -1.16 -22.50 10.77
CA ASN A 4 -1.66 -21.83 9.57
C ASN A 4 -1.19 -20.37 9.49
N VAL A 5 -0.99 -19.69 10.63
CA VAL A 5 -0.51 -18.31 10.69
C VAL A 5 1.01 -18.27 10.60
N VAL A 6 1.72 -19.11 11.35
CA VAL A 6 3.19 -19.18 11.33
C VAL A 6 3.64 -20.34 10.43
N THR A 7 3.51 -20.11 9.13
CA THR A 7 3.81 -21.11 8.10
C THR A 7 5.31 -21.34 7.93
N GLY A 8 5.69 -22.43 7.25
CA GLY A 8 7.09 -22.71 6.93
C GLY A 8 7.76 -21.60 6.10
N LEU A 9 7.03 -20.97 5.18
CA LEU A 9 7.51 -19.87 4.35
C LEU A 9 7.82 -18.62 5.18
N ILE A 10 6.98 -18.30 6.17
CA ILE A 10 7.25 -17.17 7.07
C ILE A 10 8.49 -17.49 7.91
N LYS A 11 8.58 -18.72 8.45
CA LYS A 11 9.72 -19.14 9.25
C LYS A 11 11.04 -19.13 8.48
N SER A 12 11.06 -19.51 7.21
CA SER A 12 12.29 -19.49 6.40
C SER A 12 12.82 -18.08 6.14
N ASN A 13 11.94 -17.07 6.12
CA ASN A 13 12.31 -15.69 5.79
C ASN A 13 12.46 -14.77 7.02
N VAL A 14 11.97 -15.19 8.19
CA VAL A 14 12.07 -14.43 9.44
C VAL A 14 12.86 -15.25 10.48
N PRO A 15 14.21 -15.13 10.48
CA PRO A 15 15.08 -15.93 11.35
C PRO A 15 15.10 -15.41 12.80
N PHE A 16 14.88 -14.11 13.00
CA PHE A 16 14.79 -13.48 14.31
C PHE A 16 13.36 -13.55 14.84
N ARG A 17 13.16 -14.22 15.97
CA ARG A 17 11.83 -14.44 16.55
C ARG A 17 11.84 -14.26 18.06
N VAL A 18 10.78 -13.69 18.58
CA VAL A 18 10.58 -13.48 20.02
C VAL A 18 9.27 -14.13 20.43
N ALA A 19 9.28 -14.90 21.51
CA ALA A 19 8.05 -15.42 22.11
C ALA A 19 7.99 -15.06 23.60
N CYS A 20 6.93 -14.35 23.98
CA CYS A 20 6.50 -14.23 25.37
C CYS A 20 5.80 -15.51 25.83
N ARG A 21 5.32 -15.55 27.06
CA ARG A 21 4.62 -16.73 27.60
C ARG A 21 3.50 -17.21 26.67
N VAL A 22 3.57 -18.49 26.28
CA VAL A 22 2.53 -19.18 25.49
C VAL A 22 1.81 -20.24 26.31
N ASN A 23 0.70 -20.76 25.78
CA ASN A 23 -0.16 -21.70 26.52
C ASN A 23 0.32 -23.15 26.45
N SER A 24 1.12 -23.53 25.46
CA SER A 24 1.56 -24.92 25.27
C SER A 24 2.95 -25.02 24.65
N SER A 25 3.62 -26.16 24.87
CA SER A 25 4.90 -26.48 24.21
C SER A 25 4.75 -26.65 22.69
N LEU A 26 3.54 -26.95 22.21
CA LEU A 26 3.22 -26.95 20.79
C LEU A 26 3.27 -25.53 20.23
N ASP A 27 2.65 -24.56 20.92
CA ASP A 27 2.71 -23.14 20.54
C ASP A 27 4.15 -22.61 20.54
N SER A 28 4.96 -23.00 21.53
CA SER A 28 6.38 -22.64 21.60
C SER A 28 7.13 -23.15 20.37
N ARG A 29 6.91 -24.40 19.97
CA ARG A 29 7.51 -24.97 18.75
C ARG A 29 6.99 -24.35 17.46
N ILE A 30 5.74 -23.89 17.42
CA ILE A 30 5.23 -23.14 16.26
C ILE A 30 6.01 -21.84 16.11
N MET A 31 6.23 -21.10 17.19
CA MET A 31 6.91 -19.79 17.16
C MET A 31 8.43 -19.91 17.02
N LEU A 32 9.08 -20.75 17.82
CA LEU A 32 10.54 -20.79 17.97
C LEU A 32 11.18 -22.10 17.47
N ASP A 33 10.42 -23.06 16.96
CA ASP A 33 10.87 -24.43 16.66
C ASP A 33 11.44 -25.22 17.86
N VAL A 34 11.44 -24.62 19.06
CA VAL A 34 11.88 -25.19 20.33
C VAL A 34 10.82 -24.99 21.41
N SER A 35 10.82 -25.86 22.41
CA SER A 35 9.97 -25.70 23.60
C SER A 35 10.65 -24.78 24.62
N GLY A 36 9.86 -24.17 25.51
CA GLY A 36 10.37 -23.34 26.61
C GLY A 36 9.58 -22.04 26.82
N ALA A 37 8.83 -21.57 25.81
CA ALA A 37 8.02 -20.36 25.98
C ALA A 37 6.80 -20.60 26.88
N GLU A 38 6.36 -21.85 27.04
CA GLU A 38 5.22 -22.22 27.89
C GLU A 38 5.51 -22.13 29.39
N VAL A 39 6.80 -22.15 29.77
CA VAL A 39 7.25 -22.06 31.18
C VAL A 39 7.72 -20.67 31.57
N LEU A 40 7.57 -19.68 30.68
CA LEU A 40 7.88 -18.28 31.00
C LEU A 40 6.96 -17.73 32.07
N LEU A 41 7.44 -16.74 32.81
CA LEU A 41 6.75 -16.17 33.97
C LEU A 41 5.65 -15.16 33.56
N GLY A 42 5.66 -14.68 32.32
CA GLY A 42 4.79 -13.60 31.85
C GLY A 42 5.39 -12.22 32.15
N ASN A 43 4.56 -11.16 32.10
CA ASN A 43 4.94 -9.79 32.44
C ASN A 43 6.26 -9.32 31.79
N GLY A 44 6.44 -9.60 30.50
CA GLY A 44 7.64 -9.22 29.74
C GLY A 44 8.74 -10.29 29.70
N ASP A 45 8.62 -11.41 30.42
CA ASP A 45 9.56 -12.53 30.26
C ASP A 45 9.39 -13.18 28.87
N MET A 46 10.50 -13.33 28.15
CA MET A 46 10.51 -13.73 26.75
C MET A 46 11.73 -14.58 26.39
N LEU A 47 11.56 -15.42 25.35
CA LEU A 47 12.65 -16.09 24.66
C LEU A 47 12.88 -15.43 23.31
N ILE A 48 14.14 -15.14 23.01
CA ILE A 48 14.61 -14.53 21.78
C ILE A 48 15.43 -15.59 21.05
N LYS A 49 14.99 -15.92 19.83
CA LYS A 49 15.68 -16.83 18.92
C LYS A 49 16.29 -16.03 17.79
N ASP A 50 17.60 -16.18 17.62
CA ASP A 50 18.35 -15.64 16.49
C ASP A 50 19.13 -16.79 15.85
N GLY A 51 18.56 -17.35 14.78
CA GLY A 51 19.08 -18.57 14.15
C GLY A 51 19.14 -19.75 15.15
N PRO A 52 20.33 -20.32 15.43
CA PRO A 52 20.50 -21.38 16.41
C PRO A 52 20.53 -20.89 17.87
N ASN A 53 20.75 -19.59 18.10
CA ASN A 53 20.91 -19.04 19.43
C ASN A 53 19.54 -18.81 20.07
N LEU A 54 19.39 -19.25 21.32
CA LEU A 54 18.20 -19.01 22.13
C LEU A 54 18.61 -18.35 23.44
N VAL A 55 18.12 -17.12 23.65
CA VAL A 55 18.43 -16.32 24.83
C VAL A 55 17.13 -15.96 25.54
N ARG A 56 17.13 -16.04 26.88
CA ARG A 56 16.03 -15.53 27.69
C ARG A 56 16.27 -14.06 28.01
N GLY A 57 15.25 -13.23 27.80
CA GLY A 57 15.29 -11.80 28.06
C GLY A 57 14.08 -11.35 28.87
N GLN A 58 14.19 -10.16 29.44
CA GLN A 58 13.09 -9.49 30.15
C GLN A 58 12.78 -8.19 29.42
N GLY A 59 11.56 -8.06 28.94
CA GLY A 59 11.06 -6.86 28.28
C GLY A 59 10.99 -5.68 29.25
N ALA A 60 11.41 -4.52 28.78
CA ALA A 60 11.19 -3.26 29.50
C ALA A 60 9.69 -2.97 29.57
N PHE A 61 9.20 -2.67 30.76
CA PHE A 61 7.84 -2.18 30.93
C PHE A 61 7.78 -0.72 30.50
N VAL A 62 6.82 -0.39 29.64
CA VAL A 62 6.51 0.98 29.24
C VAL A 62 5.03 1.18 29.51
N SER A 63 4.71 2.20 30.31
CA SER A 63 3.33 2.54 30.63
C SER A 63 2.64 3.22 29.45
N THR A 64 1.30 3.14 29.41
CA THR A 64 0.51 3.84 28.40
C THR A 64 0.73 5.35 28.45
N GLU A 65 0.94 5.91 29.64
CA GLU A 65 1.23 7.34 29.82
C GLU A 65 2.54 7.74 29.14
N GLU A 66 3.61 6.95 29.29
CA GLU A 66 4.89 7.18 28.60
C GLU A 66 4.75 7.09 27.07
N ILE A 67 3.96 6.14 26.57
CA ILE A 67 3.71 5.99 25.13
C ILE A 67 3.00 7.23 24.58
N VAL A 68 1.91 7.67 25.22
CA VAL A 68 1.13 8.83 24.78
C VAL A 68 1.96 10.12 24.86
N HIS A 69 2.71 10.30 25.96
CA HIS A 69 3.60 11.45 26.12
C HIS A 69 4.68 11.49 25.02
N THR A 70 5.30 10.35 24.72
CA THR A 70 6.33 10.27 23.67
C THR A 70 5.75 10.49 22.28
N ALA A 71 4.57 9.93 21.99
CA ALA A 71 3.88 10.14 20.72
C ALA A 71 3.51 11.63 20.53
N GLY A 72 2.94 12.28 21.55
CA GLY A 72 2.61 13.71 21.48
C GLY A 72 3.84 14.60 21.29
N PHE A 73 4.96 14.29 21.95
CA PHE A 73 6.22 14.98 21.70
C PHE A 73 6.68 14.85 20.24
N LEU A 74 6.54 13.68 19.61
CA LEU A 74 6.92 13.48 18.21
C LEU A 74 6.01 14.27 17.25
N GLU A 75 4.73 14.39 17.55
CA GLU A 75 3.77 15.21 16.79
C GLU A 75 4.14 16.70 16.79
N ASP A 76 4.63 17.22 17.93
CA ASP A 76 5.10 18.61 18.05
C ASP A 76 6.40 18.86 17.26
N VAL A 77 7.24 17.83 17.09
CA VAL A 77 8.51 17.94 16.37
C VAL A 77 8.32 17.97 14.86
N ALA A 78 7.40 17.15 14.32
CA ALA A 78 7.16 17.10 12.88
C ALA A 78 5.75 16.63 12.52
N ALA A 79 5.18 17.25 11.49
CA ALA A 79 3.94 16.77 10.88
C ALA A 79 4.18 15.43 10.16
N PRO A 80 3.25 14.46 10.25
CA PRO A 80 3.41 13.16 9.60
C PRO A 80 3.43 13.33 8.07
N GLN A 81 4.40 12.68 7.43
CA GLN A 81 4.50 12.58 5.97
C GLN A 81 4.11 11.17 5.55
N PHE A 82 2.94 11.04 4.95
CA PHE A 82 2.44 9.76 4.47
C PHE A 82 2.72 9.62 2.98
N GLU A 83 3.34 8.50 2.59
CA GLU A 83 3.45 8.14 1.17
C GLU A 83 2.08 7.74 0.65
N ARG A 84 1.57 8.50 -0.33
CA ARG A 84 0.15 8.39 -0.74
C ARG A 84 -0.16 7.04 -1.38
N ASP A 85 0.84 6.44 -2.01
CA ASP A 85 0.70 5.13 -2.64
C ASP A 85 0.52 4.01 -1.62
N LEU A 86 1.13 4.12 -0.42
CA LEU A 86 0.97 3.13 0.65
C LEU A 86 -0.36 3.28 1.39
N VAL A 87 -0.82 4.53 1.60
CA VAL A 87 -2.13 4.79 2.23
C VAL A 87 -3.28 4.24 1.39
N ARG A 88 -3.11 4.16 0.06
CA ARG A 88 -4.10 3.63 -0.87
C ARG A 88 -4.17 2.11 -0.91
N LEU A 89 -3.10 1.39 -0.54
CA LEU A 89 -3.11 -0.08 -0.53
C LEU A 89 -4.12 -0.65 0.48
N ASP A 90 -4.29 0.01 1.62
CA ASP A 90 -5.23 -0.42 2.65
C ASP A 90 -6.70 -0.19 2.23
N GLU A 91 -6.97 0.81 1.38
CA GLU A 91 -8.31 1.08 0.82
C GLU A 91 -8.68 0.14 -0.34
N ILE A 92 -7.68 -0.37 -1.07
CA ILE A 92 -7.88 -1.32 -2.20
C ILE A 92 -8.19 -2.73 -1.69
N ALA A 93 -7.69 -3.12 -0.52
CA ALA A 93 -7.87 -4.47 0.00
C ALA A 93 -9.33 -4.81 0.42
N GLU A 94 -10.19 -3.81 0.61
CA GLU A 94 -11.58 -4.03 1.08
C GLU A 94 -12.65 -4.06 -0.04
N ASN A 95 -12.32 -3.71 -1.29
CA ASN A 95 -13.29 -3.80 -2.39
C ASN A 95 -12.64 -4.39 -3.65
N ASP A 96 -13.30 -5.38 -4.26
CA ASP A 96 -13.11 -5.85 -5.66
C ASP A 96 -13.42 -4.73 -6.69
N GLU A 97 -13.01 -3.48 -6.44
CA GLU A 97 -13.08 -2.39 -7.40
C GLU A 97 -11.84 -2.41 -8.31
N ALA A 98 -12.06 -2.09 -9.58
CA ALA A 98 -11.01 -2.02 -10.60
C ALA A 98 -9.81 -1.17 -10.13
N ASP A 99 -8.60 -1.55 -10.57
CA ASP A 99 -7.37 -0.82 -10.26
C ASP A 99 -7.59 0.69 -10.49
N PRO A 100 -7.39 1.55 -9.47
CA PRO A 100 -7.53 3.00 -9.60
C PRO A 100 -6.75 3.58 -10.80
N TYR A 101 -5.64 2.94 -11.20
CA TYR A 101 -4.89 3.28 -12.40
C TYR A 101 -5.70 3.09 -13.68
N ASP A 102 -6.35 1.94 -13.85
CA ASP A 102 -7.13 1.61 -15.04
C ASP A 102 -8.38 2.50 -15.13
N VAL A 103 -9.02 2.75 -13.99
CA VAL A 103 -10.17 3.67 -13.91
C VAL A 103 -9.76 5.09 -14.31
N LEU A 104 -8.63 5.58 -13.81
CA LEU A 104 -8.15 6.92 -14.13
C LEU A 104 -7.68 7.03 -15.59
N LYS A 105 -7.09 5.97 -16.14
CA LYS A 105 -6.70 5.88 -17.55
C LYS A 105 -7.91 5.98 -18.48
N GLU A 106 -8.95 5.19 -18.24
CA GLU A 106 -10.23 5.27 -18.99
C GLU A 106 -10.87 6.66 -18.83
N ALA A 107 -10.86 7.20 -17.61
CA ALA A 107 -11.46 8.49 -17.33
C ALA A 107 -10.76 9.66 -18.05
N LEU A 108 -9.44 9.58 -18.25
CA LEU A 108 -8.68 10.58 -19.02
C LEU A 108 -8.97 10.57 -20.52
N GLU A 109 -9.60 9.53 -21.07
CA GLU A 109 -10.06 9.54 -22.47
C GLU A 109 -11.19 10.54 -22.70
N ASP A 110 -11.96 10.88 -21.65
CA ASP A 110 -13.00 11.91 -21.72
C ASP A 110 -12.35 13.31 -21.73
N GLN A 111 -12.52 14.03 -22.85
CA GLN A 111 -11.98 15.38 -23.09
C GLN A 111 -12.39 16.43 -22.04
N GLU A 112 -13.50 16.20 -21.31
CA GLU A 112 -13.98 17.11 -20.27
C GLU A 112 -13.53 16.71 -18.86
N PHE A 113 -12.90 15.54 -18.68
CA PHE A 113 -12.50 15.03 -17.36
C PHE A 113 -11.48 15.94 -16.67
N ASP A 114 -10.39 16.32 -17.35
CA ASP A 114 -9.38 17.22 -16.78
C ASP A 114 -9.97 18.57 -16.37
N LYS A 115 -10.90 19.11 -17.17
CA LYS A 115 -11.61 20.35 -16.87
C LYS A 115 -12.53 20.19 -15.67
N ALA A 116 -13.19 19.04 -15.55
CA ALA A 116 -14.07 18.73 -14.43
C ALA A 116 -13.27 18.60 -13.12
N VAL A 117 -12.15 17.87 -13.12
CA VAL A 117 -11.28 17.74 -11.92
C VAL A 117 -10.82 19.10 -11.44
N ARG A 118 -10.29 19.92 -12.34
CA ARG A 118 -9.84 21.29 -12.02
C ARG A 118 -10.96 22.15 -11.44
N LEU A 119 -12.15 22.09 -12.04
CA LEU A 119 -13.32 22.83 -11.56
C LEU A 119 -13.74 22.41 -10.14
N LEU A 120 -13.69 21.10 -9.82
CA LEU A 120 -14.04 20.60 -8.50
C LEU A 120 -12.99 20.98 -7.44
N ILE A 121 -11.70 20.93 -7.80
CA ILE A 121 -10.59 21.36 -6.93
C ILE A 121 -10.68 22.87 -6.65
N GLU A 122 -10.87 23.70 -7.68
CA GLU A 122 -11.00 25.15 -7.53
C GLU A 122 -12.18 25.56 -6.64
N ARG A 123 -13.23 24.76 -6.61
CA ARG A 123 -14.45 25.02 -5.83
C ARG A 123 -14.48 24.27 -4.50
N ASP A 124 -13.46 23.45 -4.22
CA ASP A 124 -13.35 22.56 -3.07
C ASP A 124 -14.65 21.78 -2.78
N SER A 125 -15.31 21.30 -3.83
CA SER A 125 -16.63 20.69 -3.71
C SER A 125 -16.91 19.71 -4.85
N GLY A 126 -16.92 18.40 -4.54
CA GLY A 126 -17.25 17.29 -5.44
C GLY A 126 -18.75 17.14 -5.71
N SER A 127 -19.40 18.18 -6.23
CA SER A 127 -20.84 18.19 -6.49
C SER A 127 -21.17 17.82 -7.94
N ILE A 128 -22.05 16.84 -8.13
CA ILE A 128 -22.56 16.44 -9.46
C ILE A 128 -23.30 17.60 -10.13
N THR A 129 -24.09 18.37 -9.38
CA THR A 129 -24.85 19.53 -9.88
C THR A 129 -23.93 20.65 -10.39
N LEU A 130 -22.76 20.81 -9.76
CA LEU A 130 -21.76 21.77 -10.20
C LEU A 130 -21.22 21.41 -11.59
N LEU A 131 -20.91 20.12 -11.83
CA LEU A 131 -20.50 19.65 -13.14
C LEU A 131 -21.60 19.82 -14.18
N LYS A 132 -22.84 19.41 -13.87
CA LYS A 132 -24.01 19.54 -14.77
C LYS A 132 -24.21 20.98 -15.26
N THR A 133 -24.14 21.94 -14.35
CA THR A 133 -24.43 23.35 -14.67
C THR A 133 -23.27 24.04 -15.37
N ARG A 134 -22.02 23.75 -15.00
CA ARG A 134 -20.84 24.44 -15.53
C ARG A 134 -20.29 23.83 -16.82
N LEU A 135 -20.37 22.51 -16.96
CA LEU A 135 -19.90 21.79 -18.14
C LEU A 135 -21.04 21.31 -19.05
N ARG A 136 -22.29 21.67 -18.74
CA ARG A 136 -23.49 21.32 -19.53
C ARG A 136 -23.62 19.82 -19.80
N MET A 137 -23.27 19.01 -18.80
CA MET A 137 -23.25 17.55 -18.90
C MET A 137 -24.59 16.93 -18.51
N GLY A 138 -24.90 15.77 -19.09
CA GLY A 138 -26.03 14.94 -18.65
C GLY A 138 -25.80 14.33 -17.27
N ASP A 139 -26.90 13.98 -16.58
CA ASP A 139 -26.89 13.48 -15.19
C ASP A 139 -26.08 12.20 -15.01
N THR A 140 -26.24 11.25 -15.92
CA THR A 140 -25.51 9.98 -15.93
C THR A 140 -24.01 10.19 -16.13
N ARG A 141 -23.61 11.10 -17.03
CA ARG A 141 -22.20 11.39 -17.30
C ARG A 141 -21.54 12.10 -16.12
N ALA A 142 -22.21 13.08 -15.53
CA ALA A 142 -21.68 13.79 -14.36
C ALA A 142 -21.55 12.87 -13.14
N SER A 143 -22.54 11.99 -12.91
CA SER A 143 -22.49 10.99 -11.83
C SER A 143 -21.34 9.99 -12.03
N ARG A 144 -21.21 9.44 -13.26
CA ARG A 144 -20.10 8.54 -13.61
C ARG A 144 -18.74 9.20 -13.41
N MET A 145 -18.60 10.44 -13.84
CA MET A 145 -17.33 11.19 -13.74
C MET A 145 -16.93 11.45 -12.27
N VAL A 146 -17.88 11.79 -11.40
CA VAL A 146 -17.64 11.93 -9.96
C VAL A 146 -17.30 10.58 -9.30
N GLU A 147 -17.86 9.49 -9.81
CA GLU A 147 -17.54 8.15 -9.33
C GLU A 147 -16.14 7.69 -9.75
N GLN A 148 -15.76 7.91 -11.01
CA GLN A 148 -14.40 7.69 -11.50
C GLN A 148 -13.37 8.52 -10.72
N MET A 149 -13.70 9.77 -10.39
CA MET A 149 -12.86 10.61 -9.52
C MET A 149 -12.78 10.09 -8.08
N ARG A 150 -13.82 9.40 -7.58
CA ARG A 150 -13.76 8.76 -6.26
C ARG A 150 -12.85 7.55 -6.28
N GLN A 151 -13.06 6.67 -7.25
CA GLN A 151 -12.23 5.47 -7.46
C GLN A 151 -10.76 5.82 -7.71
N ALA A 152 -10.48 6.92 -8.42
CA ALA A 152 -9.12 7.44 -8.61
C ALA A 152 -8.55 8.21 -7.39
N GLY A 153 -9.28 8.31 -6.27
CA GLY A 153 -8.82 8.97 -5.05
C GLY A 153 -8.68 10.50 -5.16
N ILE A 154 -9.37 11.13 -6.11
CA ILE A 154 -9.43 12.60 -6.29
C ILE A 154 -10.51 13.19 -5.36
N VAL A 155 -11.61 12.45 -5.21
CA VAL A 155 -12.81 12.85 -4.47
C VAL A 155 -13.09 11.81 -3.38
N GLY A 156 -13.42 12.25 -2.16
CA GLY A 156 -13.72 11.36 -1.05
C GLY A 156 -15.13 10.77 -1.10
N GLU A 157 -15.48 9.94 -0.13
CA GLU A 157 -16.78 9.27 -0.08
C GLU A 157 -17.98 10.22 0.06
N ALA A 158 -19.15 9.71 -0.35
CA ALA A 158 -20.41 10.41 -0.16
C ALA A 158 -20.85 10.34 1.31
N LYS A 159 -20.98 11.50 1.96
CA LYS A 159 -21.52 11.61 3.33
C LYS A 159 -23.05 11.50 3.42
N GLY A 160 -23.72 11.12 2.32
CA GLY A 160 -25.18 11.04 2.20
C GLY A 160 -25.69 11.42 0.81
N ALA A 161 -26.93 11.05 0.50
CA ALA A 161 -27.55 11.34 -0.81
C ALA A 161 -27.67 12.85 -1.04
N GLY A 162 -27.10 13.34 -2.15
CA GLY A 162 -27.16 14.77 -2.54
C GLY A 162 -26.15 15.69 -1.85
N VAL A 163 -25.29 15.17 -0.97
CA VAL A 163 -24.22 15.95 -0.33
C VAL A 163 -22.98 15.98 -1.23
N ALA A 164 -22.36 17.16 -1.36
CA ALA A 164 -21.11 17.31 -2.10
C ALA A 164 -19.98 16.51 -1.43
N ARG A 165 -19.19 15.81 -2.23
CA ARG A 165 -18.06 15.02 -1.75
C ARG A 165 -16.86 15.93 -1.45
N LYS A 166 -16.04 15.56 -0.46
CA LYS A 166 -14.82 16.30 -0.10
C LYS A 166 -13.75 16.08 -1.17
N ILE A 167 -12.98 17.10 -1.51
CA ILE A 167 -11.82 16.95 -2.40
C ILE A 167 -10.61 16.48 -1.60
N LEU A 168 -9.86 15.49 -2.11
CA LEU A 168 -8.72 14.88 -1.42
C LEU A 168 -7.36 15.36 -1.95
N ILE A 169 -7.34 15.98 -3.12
CA ILE A 169 -6.11 16.45 -3.78
C ILE A 169 -6.23 17.93 -4.14
N ASP A 170 -5.10 18.62 -4.14
CA ASP A 170 -4.98 19.98 -4.65
C ASP A 170 -4.55 19.97 -6.14
N LEU A 171 -4.44 21.17 -6.72
CA LEU A 171 -4.11 21.32 -8.14
C LEU A 171 -2.70 20.77 -8.46
N ALA A 172 -1.75 20.93 -7.53
CA ALA A 172 -0.41 20.37 -7.65
C ALA A 172 -0.45 18.84 -7.66
N GLY A 173 -1.19 18.23 -6.72
CA GLY A 173 -1.39 16.78 -6.69
C GLY A 173 -2.06 16.22 -7.94
N TRP A 174 -2.98 16.97 -8.57
CA TRP A 174 -3.57 16.59 -9.86
C TRP A 174 -2.55 16.60 -11.00
N GLU A 175 -1.69 17.61 -11.07
CA GLU A 175 -0.65 17.68 -12.10
C GLU A 175 0.39 16.57 -11.95
N ASP A 176 0.78 16.24 -10.72
CA ASP A 176 1.72 15.16 -10.45
C ASP A 176 1.11 13.78 -10.77
N MET A 177 -0.16 13.57 -10.46
CA MET A 177 -0.89 12.37 -10.86
C MET A 177 -0.91 12.16 -12.38
N LYS A 178 -1.10 13.24 -13.16
CA LYS A 178 -1.02 13.19 -14.63
C LYS A 178 0.39 12.86 -15.14
N LYS A 179 1.43 13.44 -14.53
CA LYS A 179 2.83 13.14 -14.90
C LYS A 179 3.17 11.68 -14.62
N LEU A 180 2.72 11.15 -13.48
CA LEU A 180 2.92 9.75 -13.11
C LEU A 180 2.25 8.80 -14.11
N MET A 181 1.02 9.08 -14.54
CA MET A 181 0.39 8.27 -15.59
C MET A 181 1.14 8.32 -16.93
N GLN A 182 1.59 9.50 -17.36
CA GLN A 182 2.42 9.62 -18.57
C GLN A 182 3.78 8.93 -18.45
N ALA A 183 4.32 8.80 -17.24
CA ALA A 183 5.55 8.07 -16.98
C ALA A 183 5.31 6.55 -16.95
N LYS A 184 4.21 6.09 -16.34
CA LYS A 184 3.84 4.68 -16.23
C LYS A 184 3.42 4.10 -17.59
N ASP A 185 2.67 4.84 -18.40
CA ASP A 185 2.36 4.45 -19.79
C ASP A 185 3.64 4.39 -20.66
N ARG A 186 4.59 5.33 -20.49
CA ARG A 186 5.89 5.27 -21.19
C ARG A 186 6.75 4.10 -20.74
N SER A 187 6.77 3.81 -19.44
CA SER A 187 7.49 2.68 -18.89
C SER A 187 6.88 1.33 -19.33
N SER A 188 5.55 1.26 -19.39
CA SER A 188 4.82 0.09 -19.92
C SER A 188 5.12 -0.11 -21.41
N MET A 189 5.11 0.97 -22.20
CA MET A 189 5.45 0.93 -23.62
C MET A 189 6.92 0.54 -23.87
N LEU A 190 7.85 0.98 -23.02
CA LEU A 190 9.26 0.57 -23.08
C LEU A 190 9.47 -0.89 -22.66
N ALA A 191 8.71 -1.37 -21.67
CA ALA A 191 8.76 -2.78 -21.24
C ALA A 191 8.18 -3.72 -22.31
N GLU A 192 7.09 -3.33 -22.97
CA GLU A 192 6.56 -4.06 -24.14
C GLU A 192 7.55 -4.07 -25.31
N TYR A 193 8.26 -2.96 -25.56
CA TYR A 193 9.28 -2.89 -26.62
C TYR A 193 10.51 -3.76 -26.35
N HIS A 194 10.90 -3.95 -25.08
CA HIS A 194 11.99 -4.84 -24.70
C HIS A 194 11.59 -6.32 -24.61
N GLY A 195 10.28 -6.64 -24.65
CA GLY A 195 9.77 -8.01 -24.62
C GLY A 195 9.74 -8.74 -25.97
N GLU A 196 9.93 -8.04 -27.09
CA GLU A 196 9.92 -8.62 -28.45
C GLU A 196 11.32 -8.78 -29.08
N GLY A 197 12.40 -8.65 -28.30
CA GLY A 197 13.77 -8.54 -28.80
C GLY A 197 14.80 -9.58 -28.34
N GLU A 198 14.39 -10.69 -27.74
CA GLU A 198 15.29 -11.83 -27.46
C GLU A 198 14.91 -13.03 -28.33
N GLU A 199 15.14 -12.95 -29.64
CA GLU A 199 15.37 -14.13 -30.47
C GLU A 199 16.89 -14.35 -30.57
N ASP A 200 17.32 -15.44 -29.93
CA ASP A 200 18.46 -16.30 -30.26
C ASP A 200 19.80 -15.61 -30.61
N LEU A 201 20.57 -15.25 -29.58
CA LEU A 201 22.03 -15.21 -29.72
C LEU A 201 22.57 -16.62 -29.45
N ASP A 202 22.84 -17.32 -30.55
CA ASP A 202 23.59 -18.58 -30.62
C ASP A 202 24.79 -18.56 -29.66
N GLY A 203 24.82 -19.57 -28.77
CA GLY A 203 25.97 -19.85 -27.94
C GLY A 203 27.11 -20.37 -28.79
N ASP A 204 28.02 -19.48 -29.18
CA ASP A 204 29.34 -19.86 -29.69
C ASP A 204 30.16 -20.47 -28.54
N ASP A 205 30.38 -21.76 -28.69
CA ASP A 205 31.14 -22.66 -27.83
C ASP A 205 32.62 -22.27 -27.86
N TRP A 206 33.17 -21.84 -26.72
CA TRP A 206 34.60 -21.61 -26.55
C TRP A 206 35.24 -22.90 -26.00
N GLU A 207 35.43 -23.91 -26.85
CA GLU A 207 36.37 -24.99 -26.54
C GLU A 207 37.79 -24.56 -26.89
N SER A 208 38.54 -24.24 -25.83
CA SER A 208 39.99 -24.19 -25.81
C SER A 208 40.56 -25.62 -25.88
N GLU A 209 41.19 -25.97 -27.00
CA GLU A 209 42.13 -27.09 -27.07
C GLU A 209 43.57 -26.56 -27.07
N GLU A 210 44.29 -26.91 -26.00
CA GLU A 210 45.74 -27.01 -25.95
C GLU A 210 46.21 -28.27 -26.71
N GLU A 211 47.52 -28.32 -27.04
CA GLU A 211 48.32 -29.37 -27.73
C GLU A 211 48.52 -29.07 -29.23
N GLU A 212 49.74 -28.89 -29.79
CA GLU A 212 51.09 -29.39 -29.47
C GLU A 212 52.18 -28.30 -29.41
#